data_AF-A0A2I4AMT1-F1
#
_entry.id   AF-A0A2I4AMT1-F1
#
_cell.length_a   1.000
_cell.length_b   1.000
_cell.length_c   1.000
_cell.angle_alpha   90.00
_cell.angle_beta   90.00
_cell.angle_gamma   90.00
#
_symmetry.space_group_name_H-M   'P 1'
#
loop_
_entity.id
_entity.type
_entity.pdbx_description
1 polymer ?
#
loop_
_entity_poly.entity_id
_entity_poly.type
_entity_poly.pdbx_seq_one_letter_code
_entity_poly.pdbx_strand_id
1 'polypeptide(L)'
;MAHHGIRPCVISRQLRVSHGCVSKILCRYQETGSIRPGAIGGSKPKPGTSPDVERRIEEYKRENPVSSISRIMRSKFGGKGDVEEEEEEEEIEKKELEENER
;
A
#
# COMPACT_ATOMS: atom_id res chain seq x y z
N MET A 1 -18.71 -27.19 22.08
CA MET A 1 -18.23 -27.42 23.47
C MET A 1 -18.79 -26.41 24.46
N ALA A 2 -18.36 -25.14 24.46
CA ALA A 2 -18.88 -24.15 25.42
C ALA A 2 -20.38 -23.87 25.26
N HIS A 3 -20.88 -23.77 24.02
CA HIS A 3 -22.32 -23.64 23.73
C HIS A 3 -23.17 -24.84 24.24
N HIS A 4 -22.53 -25.98 24.52
CA HIS A 4 -23.20 -27.17 25.04
C HIS A 4 -23.12 -27.24 26.59
N GLY A 5 -22.82 -26.12 27.26
CA GLY A 5 -22.76 -26.03 28.72
C GLY A 5 -21.50 -26.64 29.35
N ILE A 6 -20.50 -27.03 28.57
CA ILE A 6 -19.26 -27.62 29.10
C ILE A 6 -18.44 -26.53 29.81
N ARG A 7 -18.03 -26.79 31.06
CA ARG A 7 -17.22 -25.86 31.87
C ARG A 7 -15.88 -25.55 31.19
N PRO A 8 -15.40 -24.28 31.18
CA PRO A 8 -14.14 -23.90 30.54
C PRO A 8 -12.91 -24.69 31.00
N CYS A 9 -12.86 -25.09 32.28
CA CYS A 9 -11.79 -25.92 32.82
C CYS A 9 -11.74 -27.33 32.20
N VAL A 10 -12.88 -27.89 31.80
CA VAL A 10 -12.96 -29.18 31.10
C VAL A 10 -12.49 -29.01 29.66
N ILE A 11 -12.91 -27.92 28.99
CA ILE A 11 -12.47 -27.57 27.63
C ILE A 11 -10.94 -27.45 27.57
N SER A 12 -10.33 -26.75 28.54
CA SER A 12 -8.87 -26.61 28.66
C SER A 12 -8.16 -27.96 28.72
N ARG A 13 -8.66 -28.90 29.55
CA ARG A 13 -8.06 -30.23 29.70
C ARG A 13 -8.23 -31.10 28.46
N GLN A 14 -9.41 -31.10 27.86
CA GLN A 14 -9.73 -31.91 26.67
C GLN A 14 -8.94 -31.44 25.45
N LEU A 15 -8.86 -30.13 25.22
CA LEU A 15 -8.14 -29.55 24.08
C LEU A 15 -6.64 -29.38 24.34
N ARG A 16 -6.17 -29.66 25.56
CA ARG A 16 -4.76 -29.45 25.98
C ARG A 16 -4.28 -28.02 25.73
N VAL A 17 -5.16 -27.05 25.96
CA VAL A 17 -4.91 -25.61 25.80
C VAL A 17 -4.90 -24.95 27.18
N SER A 18 -4.11 -23.88 27.35
CA SER A 18 -4.07 -23.17 28.63
C SER A 18 -5.43 -22.56 28.99
N HIS A 19 -5.76 -22.58 30.28
CA HIS A 19 -7.01 -22.00 30.80
C HIS A 19 -7.17 -20.53 30.37
N GLY A 20 -6.08 -19.75 30.39
CA GLY A 20 -6.07 -18.36 29.95
C GLY A 20 -6.40 -18.19 28.46
N CYS A 21 -5.93 -19.10 27.59
CA CYS A 21 -6.28 -19.06 26.17
C CYS A 21 -7.76 -19.40 25.95
N VAL A 22 -8.29 -20.42 26.62
CA VAL A 22 -9.72 -20.76 26.58
C VAL A 22 -10.56 -19.56 27.03
N SER A 23 -10.21 -18.94 28.16
CA SER A 23 -10.90 -17.75 28.67
C SER A 23 -10.89 -16.60 27.65
N LYS A 24 -9.73 -16.28 27.08
CA LYS A 24 -9.56 -15.20 26.09
C LYS A 24 -10.41 -15.40 24.84
N ILE A 25 -10.48 -16.63 24.32
CA ILE A 25 -11.29 -16.94 23.13
C ILE A 25 -12.78 -16.85 23.46
N LEU A 26 -13.23 -17.38 24.61
CA LEU A 26 -14.63 -17.34 25.01
C LEU A 26 -15.13 -15.92 25.30
N CYS A 27 -14.31 -15.06 25.92
CA CYS A 27 -14.66 -13.65 26.10
C CYS A 27 -14.80 -12.94 24.75
N ARG A 28 -13.81 -13.06 23.86
CA ARG A 28 -13.85 -12.45 22.51
C ARG A 28 -15.07 -12.91 21.70
N TYR A 29 -15.41 -14.19 21.79
CA TYR A 29 -16.55 -14.75 21.07
C TYR A 29 -17.88 -14.16 21.57
N GLN A 30 -18.03 -13.91 22.87
CA GLN A 30 -19.22 -13.23 23.42
C GLN A 30 -19.30 -11.76 23.01
N GLU A 31 -18.15 -11.08 22.91
CA GLU A 31 -18.09 -9.66 22.53
C GLU A 31 -18.31 -9.45 21.03
N THR A 32 -17.75 -10.31 20.17
CA THR A 32 -17.66 -10.08 18.72
C THR A 32 -18.35 -11.13 17.86
N GLY A 33 -18.69 -12.29 18.42
CA GLY A 33 -19.16 -13.46 17.66
C GLY A 33 -18.09 -14.13 16.78
N SER A 34 -16.85 -13.63 16.76
CA SER A 34 -15.78 -14.14 15.91
C SER A 34 -14.84 -15.06 16.66
N ILE A 35 -14.53 -16.21 16.06
CA ILE A 35 -13.45 -17.11 16.49
C ILE A 35 -12.10 -16.76 15.87
N ARG A 36 -12.09 -15.85 14.88
CA ARG A 36 -10.86 -15.52 14.16
C ARG A 36 -9.97 -14.67 15.09
N PRO A 37 -8.66 -14.97 15.16
CA PRO A 37 -7.74 -14.12 15.89
C PRO A 37 -7.77 -12.70 15.32
N GLY A 38 -7.50 -11.71 16.18
CA GLY A 38 -7.30 -10.34 15.71
C GLY A 38 -6.10 -10.25 14.77
N ALA A 39 -6.02 -9.18 13.99
CA ALA A 39 -4.84 -8.89 13.19
C ALA A 39 -3.60 -8.83 14.10
N ILE A 40 -2.54 -9.53 13.72
CA ILE A 40 -1.27 -9.57 14.44
C ILE A 40 -0.23 -8.90 13.54
N GLY A 41 0.52 -7.96 14.11
CA GLY A 41 1.54 -7.21 13.39
C GLY A 41 0.98 -6.10 12.50
N GLY A 42 1.88 -5.47 11.73
CA GLY A 42 1.61 -4.29 10.93
C GLY A 42 2.13 -3.01 11.59
N SER A 43 2.51 -2.03 10.77
CA SER A 43 2.72 -0.66 11.20
C SER A 43 1.39 0.09 11.15
N LYS A 44 1.19 1.04 12.06
CA LYS A 44 0.12 2.02 11.88
C LYS A 44 0.33 2.67 10.50
N PRO A 45 -0.71 2.85 9.68
CA PRO A 45 -0.56 3.58 8.43
C PRO A 45 0.09 4.92 8.77
N LYS A 46 1.19 5.24 8.07
CA LYS A 46 1.73 6.61 8.13
C LYS A 46 0.55 7.54 7.83
N PRO A 47 0.37 8.64 8.58
CA PRO A 47 -0.72 9.57 8.32
C PRO A 47 -0.74 9.85 6.83
N GLY A 48 -1.83 9.44 6.17
CA GLY A 48 -2.03 9.74 4.77
C GLY A 48 -2.02 11.26 4.61
N THR A 49 -1.51 11.74 3.48
CA THR A 49 -1.80 13.08 3.02
C THR A 49 -3.30 13.34 3.16
N SER A 50 -3.69 14.56 3.55
CA SER A 50 -5.09 14.88 3.77
C SER A 50 -5.94 14.49 2.55
N PRO A 51 -7.22 14.13 2.72
CA PRO A 51 -8.08 13.72 1.61
C PRO A 51 -8.17 14.77 0.49
N ASP A 52 -7.98 16.05 0.82
CA ASP A 52 -7.82 17.13 -0.17
C ASP A 52 -6.56 16.98 -1.03
N VAL A 53 -5.44 16.60 -0.43
CA VAL A 53 -4.19 16.38 -1.16
C VAL A 53 -4.31 15.13 -2.04
N GLU A 54 -4.95 14.06 -1.58
CA GLU A 54 -5.20 12.87 -2.41
C GLU A 54 -6.07 13.20 -3.64
N ARG A 55 -7.15 13.98 -3.44
CA ARG A 55 -8.01 14.46 -4.53
C ARG A 55 -7.23 15.30 -5.53
N ARG A 56 -6.40 16.23 -5.03
CA ARG A 56 -5.59 17.11 -5.90
C ARG A 56 -4.54 16.32 -6.68
N ILE A 57 -3.95 15.28 -6.08
CA ILE A 57 -3.04 14.36 -6.77
C ILE A 57 -3.76 13.60 -7.88
N GLU A 58 -4.99 13.12 -7.65
CA GLU A 58 -5.77 12.41 -8.67
C GLU A 58 -6.13 13.30 -9.86
N GLU A 59 -6.51 14.56 -9.58
CA GLU A 59 -6.78 15.57 -10.61
C GLU A 59 -5.51 15.89 -11.43
N TYR A 60 -4.38 16.13 -10.77
CA TYR A 60 -3.09 16.36 -11.45
C TYR A 60 -2.67 15.17 -12.32
N LYS A 61 -2.92 13.93 -11.86
CA LYS A 61 -2.65 12.70 -12.63
C LYS A 61 -3.54 12.54 -13.85
N ARG A 62 -4.76 13.07 -13.83
CA ARG A 62 -5.69 13.04 -14.96
C ARG A 62 -5.34 14.10 -16.01
N GLU A 63 -4.90 15.28 -15.56
CA GLU A 63 -4.55 16.40 -16.44
C GLU A 63 -3.19 16.24 -17.12
N ASN A 64 -2.26 15.48 -16.51
CA ASN A 64 -0.92 15.28 -17.05
C ASN A 64 -0.68 13.79 -17.32
N PRO A 65 -0.52 13.36 -18.60
CA PRO A 65 -0.18 11.97 -18.89
C PRO A 65 1.13 11.61 -18.19
N VAL A 66 1.26 10.35 -17.76
CA VAL A 66 2.34 9.86 -16.89
C VAL A 66 3.75 10.23 -17.41
N SER A 67 3.90 10.33 -18.74
CA SER A 67 5.09 10.84 -19.44
C SER A 67 5.52 12.24 -18.95
N SER A 68 4.60 13.19 -18.83
CA SER A 68 4.86 14.55 -18.40
C SER A 68 5.23 14.62 -16.91
N ILE A 69 4.60 13.80 -16.07
CA ILE A 69 4.91 13.73 -14.64
C ILE A 69 6.32 13.17 -14.42
N SER A 70 6.69 12.10 -15.13
CA SER A 70 8.04 11.54 -15.10
C SER A 70 9.09 12.55 -15.60
N ARG A 71 8.81 13.28 -16.69
CA ARG A 71 9.70 14.33 -17.23
C ARG A 71 9.87 15.50 -16.26
N ILE A 72 8.79 15.97 -15.61
CA ILE A 72 8.86 17.04 -14.59
C ILE A 72 9.62 16.57 -13.35
N MET A 73 9.39 15.34 -12.87
CA MET A 73 10.12 14.79 -11.73
C MET A 73 11.62 14.65 -12.03
N ARG A 74 11.99 14.20 -13.24
CA ARG A 74 13.40 14.16 -13.70
C ARG A 74 14.00 15.55 -13.86
N SER A 75 13.31 16.50 -14.49
CA SER A 75 13.82 17.87 -14.65
C SER A 75 14.00 18.61 -13.31
N LYS A 76 13.15 18.34 -12.32
CA LYS A 76 13.15 19.06 -11.04
C LYS A 76 13.99 18.41 -9.94
N PHE A 77 14.22 17.10 -10.02
CA PHE A 77 14.94 16.32 -9.00
C PHE A 77 16.04 15.40 -9.57
N GLY A 78 16.09 15.17 -10.88
CA GLY A 78 17.19 14.50 -11.57
C GLY A 78 18.39 15.43 -11.70
N GLY A 79 19.58 14.87 -11.60
CA GLY A 79 20.83 15.61 -11.67
C GLY A 79 21.04 16.22 -13.06
N LYS A 80 21.82 17.29 -13.10
CA LYS A 80 22.12 18.13 -14.28
C LYS A 80 22.65 17.41 -15.54
N GLY A 81 22.92 16.10 -15.48
CA GLY A 81 23.46 15.31 -16.59
C GLY A 81 22.42 14.75 -17.55
N ASP A 82 21.18 14.53 -17.09
CA ASP A 82 20.12 13.92 -17.93
C ASP A 82 19.56 14.89 -18.99
N VAL A 83 19.77 16.20 -18.82
CA VAL A 83 19.24 17.23 -19.74
C VAL A 83 20.12 17.40 -20.98
N GLU A 84 21.43 17.23 -20.85
CA GLU A 84 22.36 17.33 -22.00
C GLU A 84 22.22 16.10 -22.93
N GLU A 85 21.98 14.92 -22.37
CA GLU A 85 21.72 13.69 -23.16
C GLU A 85 20.36 13.75 -23.88
N GLU A 86 19.30 14.27 -23.25
CA GLU A 86 17.98 14.44 -23.92
C GLU A 86 18.04 15.51 -25.04
N GLU A 87 18.82 16.58 -24.89
CA GLU A 87 19.02 17.58 -25.95
C GLU A 87 19.84 17.02 -27.14
N GLU A 88 20.88 16.21 -26.87
CA GLU A 88 21.61 15.50 -27.93
C GLU A 88 20.74 14.46 -28.64
N GLU A 89 19.92 13.67 -27.93
CA GLU A 89 19.00 12.71 -28.55
C GLU A 89 17.94 13.40 -29.42
N GLU A 90 17.35 14.51 -28.97
CA GLU A 90 16.38 15.29 -29.77
C GLU A 90 17.06 15.95 -31.00
N GLU A 91 18.32 16.37 -30.89
CA GLU A 91 19.07 16.93 -32.02
C GLU A 91 19.45 15.84 -33.04
N ILE A 92 19.82 14.64 -32.58
CA ILE A 92 20.10 13.47 -33.43
C ILE A 92 18.83 13.00 -34.16
N GLU A 93 17.70 12.91 -33.46
CA GLU A 93 16.42 12.47 -34.05
C GLU A 93 15.91 13.48 -35.09
N LYS A 94 16.06 14.79 -34.84
CA LYS A 94 15.76 15.83 -35.84
C LYS A 94 16.64 15.71 -37.08
N LYS A 95 17.92 15.41 -36.89
CA LYS A 95 18.88 15.30 -38.00
C LYS A 95 18.64 14.06 -38.84
N GLU A 96 18.26 12.94 -38.24
CA GLU A 96 17.83 11.73 -38.95
C GLU A 96 16.53 11.96 -39.75
N LEU A 97 15.58 12.72 -39.20
CA LEU A 97 14.35 13.07 -39.91
C LEU A 97 14.61 13.99 -41.13
N GLU A 98 15.50 14.98 -40.99
CA GLU A 98 15.89 15.85 -42.12
C GLU A 98 16.71 15.13 -43.19
N GLU A 99 17.51 14.12 -42.82
CA GLU A 99 18.26 13.28 -43.78
C GLU A 99 17.32 12.32 -44.55
N ASN A 100 16.29 11.80 -43.89
CA ASN A 100 15.32 10.88 -44.50
C ASN A 100 14.28 11.58 -45.39
N GLU A 101 14.13 12.90 -45.29
CA GLU A 101 13.31 13.73 -46.20
C GLU A 101 14.09 14.25 -47.43
N ARG A 102 15.38 13.89 -47.61
CA ARG A 102 16.22 14.34 -48.72
C ARG A 102 16.51 13.24 -49.75
#